data_AF-A0A125ACR7-F1
#
_entry.id   AF-A0A125ACR7-F1
#
_cell.length_a   1.000
_cell.length_b   1.000
_cell.length_c   1.000
_cell.angle_alpha   90.00
_cell.angle_beta   90.00
_cell.angle_gamma   90.00
#
_symmetry.space_group_name_H-M   'P 1'
#
loop_
_entity.id
_entity.type
_entity.pdbx_description
1 polymer ?
#
loop_
_entity_poly.entity_id
_entity_poly.type
_entity_poly.pdbx_seq_one_letter_code
_entity_poly.pdbx_strand_id
1 'polypeptide(L)'
;MSRRAGGTGGGPRQRAATTRKTARLCDAAGAYAGYWWEDPARLVLLFILPLYGLLSLSLLGDQKSIARVYFDGYYAFVGALFLMVVMAASWLATTEVRTRRGPPPAEIELSPRVLDFVFALALFGYALLLSGIATHPALLVAFVRGEANAYDMLDLKGRITGLSTFTQATAPYVVLYFYVFRTPVKGLNRYKIYFAVLAVLTLVRSFIFAERLALIEMMMPLALMVVRFRLGGRYSRLLTFGPYAAIPLLFGLFIANEYNRSWEAYYVNIYDNLFDFALERLGLYYSTSLNNGAGILSVLGWDQGHPMFTFDWLLRFPVIGATLQPWLDSGDSINLFLNGYADPEFNNPSGIFVHFYEWGWFGLLDALVLGWAVGRSYAGWRSGNGFWCCVHAVLFVSVMEIMRTPNLFSGRNFVPVVLLIAVFHWFAKMRARIALQARGRHSMAHGNRTADVDSVFSR
;
A
#
# COMPACT_ATOMS: atom_id res chain seq x y z
N MET A 1 65.79 -13.93 48.14
CA MET A 1 65.49 -12.50 47.85
C MET A 1 64.60 -12.41 46.62
N SER A 2 63.41 -11.78 46.76
CA SER A 2 62.65 -10.99 45.76
C SER A 2 62.47 -11.52 44.32
N ARG A 3 61.30 -12.06 43.92
CA ARG A 3 60.09 -11.39 43.35
C ARG A 3 60.30 -10.53 42.07
N ARG A 4 59.64 -10.92 40.96
CA ARG A 4 58.49 -10.22 40.31
C ARG A 4 58.10 -10.87 38.96
N ALA A 5 56.84 -11.29 38.84
CA ALA A 5 56.11 -11.39 37.57
C ALA A 5 54.70 -10.84 37.82
N GLY A 6 54.30 -9.85 37.03
CA GLY A 6 53.07 -9.07 37.19
C GLY A 6 51.84 -9.79 36.64
N GLY A 7 50.75 -9.75 37.41
CA GLY A 7 49.42 -10.13 36.96
C GLY A 7 48.63 -8.91 36.46
N THR A 8 48.05 -9.02 35.28
CA THR A 8 47.04 -8.09 34.74
C THR A 8 45.65 -8.71 34.91
N GLY A 9 44.93 -8.25 35.94
CA GLY A 9 43.53 -8.61 36.19
C GLY A 9 42.58 -7.84 35.27
N GLY A 10 42.05 -8.51 34.24
CA GLY A 10 40.95 -8.03 33.40
C GLY A 10 39.60 -8.25 34.09
N GLY A 11 39.12 -7.25 34.82
CA GLY A 11 37.91 -7.34 35.63
C GLY A 11 36.56 -7.41 34.88
N PRO A 12 35.47 -7.79 35.57
CA PRO A 12 34.13 -8.12 35.05
C PRO A 12 33.32 -6.96 34.44
N ARG A 13 33.92 -5.78 34.23
CA ARG A 13 33.23 -4.58 33.70
C ARG A 13 32.85 -4.69 32.21
N GLN A 14 33.57 -5.47 31.41
CA GLN A 14 33.25 -5.63 29.98
C GLN A 14 31.98 -6.46 29.72
N ARG A 15 31.66 -7.45 30.58
CA ARG A 15 30.44 -8.26 30.44
C ARG A 15 29.18 -7.42 30.70
N ALA A 16 29.15 -6.62 31.76
CA ALA A 16 28.00 -5.75 32.06
C ALA A 16 27.72 -4.70 30.96
N ALA A 17 28.76 -4.19 30.30
CA ALA A 17 28.60 -3.24 29.20
C ALA A 17 28.04 -3.90 27.91
N THR A 18 28.41 -5.16 27.63
CA THR A 18 27.83 -5.91 26.51
C THR A 18 26.41 -6.35 26.81
N THR A 19 26.08 -6.76 28.05
CA THR A 19 24.70 -7.10 28.45
C THR A 19 23.78 -5.88 28.48
N ARG A 20 24.28 -4.68 28.84
CA ARG A 20 23.52 -3.43 28.70
C ARG A 20 23.35 -3.00 27.23
N LYS A 21 24.30 -3.29 26.34
CA LYS A 21 24.17 -3.02 24.90
C LYS A 21 23.15 -3.95 24.24
N THR A 22 23.13 -5.24 24.60
CA THR A 22 22.12 -6.19 24.11
C THR A 22 20.75 -6.00 24.75
N ALA A 23 20.67 -5.60 26.02
CA ALA A 23 19.41 -5.18 26.65
C ALA A 23 18.87 -3.89 26.03
N ARG A 24 19.71 -2.90 25.71
CA ARG A 24 19.29 -1.71 24.95
C ARG A 24 18.90 -2.02 23.50
N LEU A 25 19.45 -3.06 22.88
CA LEU A 25 19.02 -3.54 21.56
C LEU A 25 17.69 -4.32 21.62
N CYS A 26 17.41 -5.01 22.73
CA CYS A 26 16.12 -5.66 22.97
C CYS A 26 15.03 -4.65 23.37
N ASP A 27 15.38 -3.62 24.16
CA ASP A 27 14.48 -2.50 24.46
C ASP A 27 14.30 -1.58 23.24
N ALA A 28 15.27 -1.43 22.35
CA ALA A 28 15.08 -0.69 21.09
C ALA A 28 14.15 -1.42 20.10
N ALA A 29 13.84 -2.70 20.33
CA ALA A 29 12.85 -3.45 19.57
C ALA A 29 11.40 -3.23 20.09
N GLY A 30 11.19 -2.49 21.18
CA GLY A 30 9.88 -2.02 21.66
C GLY A 30 9.95 -0.53 22.02
N ALA A 31 9.30 0.42 21.37
CA ALA A 31 8.07 0.39 20.62
C ALA A 31 8.20 1.43 19.51
N TYR A 32 8.06 1.01 18.25
CA TYR A 32 7.82 1.97 17.19
C TYR A 32 6.50 2.69 17.51
N ALA A 33 6.59 3.96 17.91
CA ALA A 33 5.42 4.76 18.31
C ALA A 33 4.48 5.02 17.12
N GLY A 34 4.97 4.82 15.89
CA GLY A 34 4.28 5.14 14.65
C GLY A 34 4.16 6.64 14.45
N TYR A 35 3.94 7.05 13.21
CA TYR A 35 3.48 8.41 12.93
C TYR A 35 1.95 8.45 12.95
N TRP A 36 1.38 9.62 13.25
CA TRP A 36 -0.09 9.76 13.30
C TRP A 36 -0.76 9.38 11.98
N TRP A 37 -0.10 9.64 10.86
CA TRP A 37 -0.63 9.39 9.53
C TRP A 37 -0.51 7.93 9.08
N GLU A 38 0.26 7.10 9.78
CA GLU A 38 0.26 5.65 9.55
C GLU A 38 -0.96 4.99 10.19
N ASP A 39 -1.54 5.61 11.21
CA ASP A 39 -2.78 5.17 11.81
C ASP A 39 -3.94 5.55 10.89
N PRO A 40 -4.61 4.58 10.23
CA PRO A 40 -5.68 4.86 9.27
C PRO A 40 -6.84 5.65 9.87
N ALA A 41 -7.19 5.44 11.15
CA ALA A 41 -8.28 6.19 11.77
C ALA A 41 -7.88 7.67 11.92
N ARG A 42 -6.64 7.94 12.34
CA ARG A 42 -6.13 9.31 12.46
C ARG A 42 -5.88 9.97 11.10
N LEU A 43 -5.42 9.21 10.11
CA LEU A 43 -5.27 9.69 8.74
C LEU A 43 -6.61 10.12 8.16
N VAL A 44 -7.65 9.30 8.34
CA VAL A 44 -8.99 9.67 7.90
C VAL A 44 -9.48 10.92 8.63
N LEU A 45 -9.37 10.95 9.97
CA LEU A 45 -9.85 12.08 10.78
C LEU A 45 -9.12 13.40 10.51
N LEU A 46 -7.79 13.38 10.41
CA LEU A 46 -6.96 14.59 10.41
C LEU A 46 -6.57 15.05 9.00
N PHE A 47 -6.72 14.20 7.98
CA PHE A 47 -6.31 14.53 6.61
C PHE A 47 -7.42 14.31 5.58
N ILE A 48 -7.96 13.08 5.49
CA ILE A 48 -8.92 12.76 4.41
C ILE A 48 -10.27 13.44 4.63
N LEU A 49 -10.81 13.42 5.85
CA LEU A 49 -12.10 14.03 6.16
C LEU A 49 -12.06 15.57 6.02
N PRO A 50 -11.03 16.30 6.50
CA PRO A 50 -10.87 17.72 6.20
C PRO A 50 -10.73 18.02 4.70
N LEU A 51 -9.95 17.21 3.96
CA LEU A 51 -9.80 17.36 2.51
C LEU A 51 -11.14 17.13 1.79
N TYR A 52 -11.88 16.09 2.18
CA TYR A 52 -13.23 15.81 1.69
C TYR A 52 -14.18 16.99 1.98
N GLY A 53 -14.10 17.57 3.18
CA GLY A 53 -14.88 18.76 3.55
C GLY A 53 -14.55 19.96 2.68
N LEU A 54 -13.26 20.24 2.43
CA LEU A 54 -12.83 21.32 1.53
C LEU A 54 -13.33 21.10 0.09
N LEU A 55 -13.22 19.87 -0.43
CA LEU A 55 -13.73 19.51 -1.76
C LEU A 55 -15.25 19.62 -1.83
N SER A 56 -15.96 19.21 -0.77
CA SER A 56 -17.42 19.31 -0.68
C SER A 56 -17.87 20.77 -0.66
N LEU A 57 -17.19 21.64 0.10
CA LEU A 57 -17.48 23.08 0.09
C LEU A 57 -17.24 23.71 -1.29
N SER A 58 -16.19 23.28 -1.99
CA SER A 58 -15.93 23.72 -3.37
C SER A 58 -17.03 23.27 -4.34
N LEU A 59 -17.52 22.03 -4.21
CA LEU A 59 -18.58 21.46 -5.05
C LEU A 59 -19.96 22.04 -4.76
N LEU A 60 -20.25 22.37 -3.50
CA LEU A 60 -21.48 23.06 -3.09
C LEU A 60 -21.47 24.53 -3.50
N GLY A 61 -20.29 25.10 -3.76
CA GLY A 61 -20.13 26.43 -4.34
C GLY A 61 -20.40 26.45 -5.85
N ASP A 62 -20.33 27.64 -6.43
CA ASP A 62 -20.54 27.85 -7.86
C ASP A 62 -19.29 27.42 -8.65
N GLN A 63 -19.13 26.10 -8.84
CA GLN A 63 -17.95 25.52 -9.47
C GLN A 63 -18.01 25.65 -10.99
N LYS A 64 -17.44 26.75 -11.50
CA LYS A 64 -17.45 27.11 -12.94
C LYS A 64 -16.76 26.10 -13.87
N SER A 65 -15.87 25.26 -13.34
CA SER A 65 -15.06 24.31 -14.10
C SER A 65 -15.71 22.95 -14.31
N ILE A 66 -16.89 22.69 -13.71
CA ILE A 66 -17.66 21.46 -13.93
C ILE A 66 -18.97 21.82 -14.63
N ALA A 67 -19.17 21.30 -15.84
CA ALA A 67 -20.34 21.63 -16.67
C ALA A 67 -21.68 21.22 -16.03
N ARG A 68 -21.69 20.14 -15.25
CA ARG A 68 -22.88 19.65 -14.53
C ARG A 68 -22.52 19.20 -13.12
N VAL A 69 -23.05 19.90 -12.12
CA VAL A 69 -22.87 19.55 -10.72
C VAL A 69 -24.08 18.74 -10.25
N TYR A 70 -23.84 17.49 -9.86
CA TYR A 70 -24.81 16.58 -9.25
C TYR A 70 -24.65 16.53 -7.73
N PHE A 71 -23.54 17.03 -7.23
CA PHE A 71 -23.17 16.96 -5.81
C PHE A 71 -23.93 18.01 -5.00
N ASP A 72 -24.58 17.57 -3.92
CA ASP A 72 -25.36 18.43 -3.02
C ASP A 72 -25.05 18.13 -1.55
N GLY A 73 -25.77 18.80 -0.63
CA GLY A 73 -25.56 18.64 0.81
C GLY A 73 -25.85 17.21 1.29
N TYR A 74 -26.74 16.48 0.60
CA TYR A 74 -27.04 15.09 0.92
C TYR A 74 -25.88 14.16 0.53
N TYR A 75 -25.31 14.32 -0.66
CA TYR A 75 -24.13 13.55 -1.07
C TYR A 75 -22.89 13.89 -0.21
N ALA A 76 -22.74 15.16 0.21
CA ALA A 76 -21.72 15.57 1.18
C ALA A 76 -21.86 14.82 2.52
N PHE A 77 -23.09 14.70 3.02
CA PHE A 77 -23.38 13.94 4.23
C PHE A 77 -23.07 12.44 4.06
N VAL A 78 -23.53 11.83 2.95
CA VAL A 78 -23.32 10.40 2.66
C VAL A 78 -21.84 10.05 2.60
N GLY A 79 -21.04 10.84 1.88
CA GLY A 79 -19.60 10.56 1.79
C GLY A 79 -18.87 10.80 3.11
N ALA A 80 -19.26 11.81 3.89
CA ALA A 80 -18.75 12.00 5.25
C ALA A 80 -19.10 10.81 6.16
N LEU A 81 -20.33 10.30 6.09
CA LEU A 81 -20.76 9.14 6.86
C LEU A 81 -19.93 7.89 6.50
N PHE A 82 -19.70 7.64 5.21
CA PHE A 82 -18.84 6.54 4.76
C PHE A 82 -17.44 6.62 5.37
N LEU A 83 -16.80 7.80 5.28
CA LEU A 83 -15.47 8.02 5.86
C LEU A 83 -15.46 7.87 7.39
N MET A 84 -16.52 8.32 8.07
CA MET A 84 -16.67 8.15 9.52
C MET A 84 -16.81 6.69 9.93
N VAL A 85 -17.52 5.87 9.14
CA VAL A 85 -17.61 4.41 9.36
C VAL A 85 -16.24 3.75 9.17
N VAL A 86 -15.50 4.09 8.10
CA VAL A 86 -14.13 3.60 7.88
C VAL A 86 -13.25 3.96 9.08
N MET A 87 -13.28 5.22 9.53
CA MET A 87 -12.51 5.70 10.67
C MET A 87 -12.85 4.92 11.95
N ALA A 88 -14.14 4.79 12.28
CA ALA A 88 -14.60 4.13 13.49
C ALA A 88 -14.25 2.64 13.50
N ALA A 89 -14.50 1.94 12.39
CA ALA A 89 -14.15 0.54 12.22
C ALA A 89 -12.64 0.30 12.34
N SER A 90 -11.84 1.21 11.77
CA SER A 90 -10.39 1.14 11.84
C SER A 90 -9.83 1.36 13.25
N TRP A 91 -10.42 2.32 13.98
CA TRP A 91 -10.12 2.54 15.38
C TRP A 91 -10.48 1.33 16.23
N LEU A 92 -11.67 0.74 16.04
CA LEU A 92 -12.12 -0.44 16.77
C LEU A 92 -11.21 -1.66 16.49
N ALA A 93 -10.90 -1.95 15.23
CA ALA A 93 -10.01 -3.05 14.87
C ALA A 93 -8.60 -2.86 15.44
N THR A 94 -8.09 -1.64 15.46
CA THR A 94 -6.78 -1.32 16.05
C THR A 94 -6.79 -1.49 17.58
N THR A 95 -7.85 -1.04 18.24
CA THR A 95 -7.99 -1.11 19.71
C THR A 95 -8.24 -2.53 20.21
N GLU A 96 -9.03 -3.34 19.50
CA GLU A 96 -9.24 -4.75 19.77
C GLU A 96 -7.90 -5.52 19.83
N VAL A 97 -7.04 -5.33 18.83
CA VAL A 97 -5.74 -6.01 18.79
C VAL A 97 -4.79 -5.51 19.91
N ARG A 98 -4.91 -4.23 20.32
CA ARG A 98 -4.11 -3.68 21.44
C ARG A 98 -4.54 -4.19 22.80
N THR A 99 -5.85 -4.31 22.99
CA THR A 99 -6.45 -4.70 24.28
C THR A 99 -6.37 -6.20 24.51
N ARG A 100 -6.20 -7.00 23.44
CA ARG A 100 -5.96 -8.43 23.54
C ARG A 100 -4.68 -8.72 24.32
N ARG A 101 -4.84 -9.13 25.58
CA ARG A 101 -3.76 -9.60 26.44
C ARG A 101 -3.31 -10.98 25.95
N GLY A 102 -2.12 -11.04 25.36
CA GLY A 102 -1.51 -12.29 24.92
C GLY A 102 0.01 -12.14 24.84
N PRO A 103 0.75 -13.25 24.80
CA PRO A 103 2.18 -13.19 24.53
C PRO A 103 2.42 -12.47 23.19
N PRO A 104 3.49 -11.65 23.09
CA PRO A 104 3.81 -10.99 21.83
C PRO A 104 3.93 -12.03 20.70
N PRO A 105 3.39 -11.76 19.51
CA PRO A 105 3.36 -12.71 18.42
C PRO A 105 4.79 -13.20 18.09
N ALA A 106 4.94 -14.50 17.91
CA ALA A 106 6.23 -15.11 17.57
C ALA A 106 6.81 -14.46 16.29
N GLU A 107 8.12 -14.24 16.26
CA GLU A 107 8.78 -13.72 15.06
C GLU A 107 8.58 -14.69 13.90
N ILE A 108 8.04 -14.17 12.80
CA ILE A 108 7.82 -14.95 11.57
C ILE A 108 9.01 -14.69 10.65
N GLU A 109 9.80 -15.72 10.38
CA GLU A 109 10.88 -15.65 9.42
C GLU A 109 10.41 -16.14 8.06
N LEU A 110 10.79 -15.41 7.01
CA LEU A 110 10.57 -15.78 5.62
C LEU A 110 11.90 -16.06 4.95
N SER A 111 11.93 -17.11 4.13
CA SER A 111 13.10 -17.43 3.30
C SER A 111 13.27 -16.37 2.20
N PRO A 112 14.51 -15.93 1.88
CA PRO A 112 14.77 -15.05 0.75
C PRO A 112 14.28 -15.58 -0.60
N ARG A 113 14.05 -16.90 -0.73
CA ARG A 113 13.49 -17.52 -1.96
C ARG A 113 12.07 -17.04 -2.29
N VAL A 114 11.35 -16.52 -1.30
CA VAL A 114 10.04 -15.88 -1.53
C VAL A 114 10.17 -14.71 -2.51
N LEU A 115 11.28 -13.96 -2.44
CA LEU A 115 11.52 -12.85 -3.36
C LEU A 115 11.74 -13.35 -4.79
N ASP A 116 12.39 -14.50 -4.98
CA ASP A 116 12.57 -15.12 -6.30
C ASP A 116 11.21 -15.49 -6.91
N PHE A 117 10.31 -16.07 -6.11
CA PHE A 117 8.95 -16.44 -6.52
C PHE A 117 8.10 -15.22 -6.91
N VAL A 118 8.04 -14.21 -6.04
CA VAL A 118 7.24 -13.00 -6.29
C VAL A 118 7.81 -12.20 -7.46
N PHE A 119 9.13 -12.13 -7.61
CA PHE A 119 9.77 -11.51 -8.77
C PHE A 119 9.41 -12.22 -10.07
N ALA A 120 9.48 -13.56 -10.11
CA ALA A 120 9.13 -14.33 -11.29
C ALA A 120 7.66 -14.08 -11.71
N LEU A 121 6.75 -14.00 -10.73
CA LEU A 121 5.34 -13.70 -10.99
C LEU A 121 5.14 -12.28 -11.54
N ALA A 122 5.80 -11.29 -10.94
CA ALA A 122 5.76 -9.90 -11.43
C ALA A 122 6.33 -9.79 -12.84
N LEU A 123 7.48 -10.42 -13.09
CA LEU A 123 8.14 -10.43 -14.40
C LEU A 123 7.27 -11.08 -15.46
N PHE A 124 6.61 -12.19 -15.14
CA PHE A 124 5.64 -12.83 -16.02
C PHE A 124 4.48 -11.88 -16.38
N GLY A 125 3.92 -11.17 -15.39
CA GLY A 125 2.89 -10.16 -15.62
C GLY A 125 3.35 -9.04 -16.56
N TYR A 126 4.56 -8.52 -16.37
CA TYR A 126 5.12 -7.49 -17.26
C TYR A 126 5.44 -8.02 -18.66
N ALA A 127 5.93 -9.24 -18.80
CA ALA A 127 6.18 -9.86 -20.09
C ALA A 127 4.90 -9.99 -20.92
N LEU A 128 3.79 -10.40 -20.28
CA LEU A 128 2.47 -10.45 -20.92
C LEU A 128 1.90 -9.07 -21.25
N LEU A 129 2.11 -8.09 -20.37
CA LEU A 129 1.68 -6.72 -20.65
C LEU A 129 2.41 -6.14 -21.88
N LEU A 130 3.72 -6.37 -21.95
CA LEU A 130 4.58 -5.85 -23.02
C LEU A 130 4.51 -6.69 -24.30
N SER A 131 3.98 -7.91 -24.28
CA SER A 131 3.92 -8.76 -25.47
C SER A 131 3.08 -8.13 -26.59
N GLY A 132 2.00 -7.41 -26.26
CA GLY A 132 1.17 -6.71 -27.25
C GLY A 132 1.90 -5.55 -27.95
N ILE A 133 2.88 -4.96 -27.27
CA ILE A 133 3.75 -3.92 -27.83
C ILE A 133 4.88 -4.55 -28.64
N ALA A 134 5.47 -5.63 -28.15
CA ALA A 134 6.55 -6.34 -28.83
C ALA A 134 6.13 -6.86 -30.22
N THR A 135 4.84 -7.15 -30.41
CA THR A 135 4.29 -7.54 -31.72
C THR A 135 4.09 -6.37 -32.70
N HIS A 136 4.23 -5.11 -32.25
CA HIS A 136 4.05 -3.91 -33.08
C HIS A 136 5.19 -2.89 -32.91
N PRO A 137 6.45 -3.23 -33.26
CA PRO A 137 7.62 -2.39 -32.99
C PRO A 137 7.62 -1.06 -33.74
N ALA A 138 6.94 -0.97 -34.89
CA ALA A 138 6.82 0.28 -35.65
C ALA A 138 6.11 1.38 -34.85
N LEU A 139 5.12 1.01 -34.04
CA LEU A 139 4.35 1.95 -33.22
C LEU A 139 5.15 2.45 -32.01
N LEU A 140 6.05 1.62 -31.46
CA LEU A 140 7.02 2.08 -30.45
C LEU A 140 7.97 3.14 -31.01
N VAL A 141 8.48 2.93 -32.23
CA VAL A 141 9.39 3.89 -32.87
C VAL A 141 8.66 5.19 -33.17
N ALA A 142 7.42 5.13 -33.65
CA ALA A 142 6.57 6.30 -33.86
C ALA A 142 6.30 7.06 -32.55
N PHE A 143 6.01 6.34 -31.45
CA PHE A 143 5.81 6.94 -30.13
C PHE A 143 7.08 7.64 -29.61
N VAL A 144 8.24 7.01 -29.73
CA VAL A 144 9.53 7.61 -29.33
C VAL A 144 9.89 8.83 -30.18
N ARG A 145 9.44 8.87 -31.45
CA ARG A 145 9.60 10.03 -32.35
C ARG A 145 8.57 11.13 -32.13
N GLY A 146 7.59 10.92 -31.25
CA GLY A 146 6.49 11.87 -31.01
C GLY A 146 5.41 11.87 -32.11
N GLU A 147 5.41 10.88 -33.00
CA GLU A 147 4.46 10.74 -34.11
C GLU A 147 3.18 9.99 -33.71
N ALA A 148 3.21 9.23 -32.60
CA ALA A 148 2.08 8.49 -32.05
C ALA A 148 1.79 8.92 -30.60
N ASN A 149 0.51 8.96 -30.24
CA ASN A 149 0.09 9.36 -28.90
C ASN A 149 -0.01 8.16 -27.95
N ALA A 150 0.01 8.43 -26.64
CA ALA A 150 -0.18 7.40 -25.62
C ALA A 150 -1.55 6.66 -25.75
N TYR A 151 -2.54 7.29 -26.38
CA TYR A 151 -3.83 6.66 -26.70
C TYR A 151 -3.70 5.52 -27.71
N ASP A 152 -2.87 5.67 -28.74
CA ASP A 152 -2.62 4.62 -29.73
C ASP A 152 -1.90 3.40 -29.11
N MET A 153 -1.11 3.64 -28.05
CA MET A 153 -0.45 2.58 -27.27
C MET A 153 -1.42 1.83 -26.34
N LEU A 154 -2.47 2.50 -25.86
CA LEU A 154 -3.47 1.92 -24.95
C LEU A 154 -4.30 0.84 -25.64
N ASP A 155 -4.64 1.02 -26.92
CA ASP A 155 -5.41 0.06 -27.72
C ASP A 155 -4.65 -1.25 -28.00
N LEU A 156 -3.31 -1.21 -27.89
CA LEU A 156 -2.41 -2.35 -28.06
C LEU A 156 -2.07 -3.07 -26.76
N LYS A 157 -2.60 -2.60 -25.62
CA LYS A 157 -2.41 -3.25 -24.33
C LYS A 157 -2.82 -4.73 -24.46
N GLY A 158 -1.90 -5.63 -24.13
CA GLY A 158 -2.08 -7.06 -24.33
C GLY A 158 -3.45 -7.54 -23.84
N ARG A 159 -4.30 -8.02 -24.76
CA ARG A 159 -5.72 -8.40 -24.55
C ARG A 159 -5.93 -9.63 -23.67
N ILE A 160 -4.98 -10.01 -22.82
CA ILE A 160 -5.17 -11.09 -21.86
C ILE A 160 -5.56 -10.45 -20.52
N THR A 161 -6.85 -10.12 -20.41
CA THR A 161 -7.50 -9.71 -19.18
C THR A 161 -7.22 -10.74 -18.07
N GLY A 162 -6.86 -10.25 -16.89
CA GLY A 162 -6.54 -11.09 -15.73
C GLY A 162 -5.08 -11.50 -15.61
N LEU A 163 -4.37 -11.88 -16.67
CA LEU A 163 -2.95 -12.29 -16.53
C LEU A 163 -1.99 -11.09 -16.36
N SER A 164 -2.30 -9.95 -16.96
CA SER A 164 -1.55 -8.70 -16.73
C SER A 164 -1.69 -8.19 -15.28
N THR A 165 -2.64 -8.71 -14.49
CA THR A 165 -2.78 -8.35 -13.07
C THR A 165 -1.60 -8.83 -12.23
N PHE A 166 -0.82 -9.80 -12.69
CA PHE A 166 0.41 -10.24 -12.01
C PHE A 166 1.47 -9.13 -11.93
N THR A 167 1.36 -8.05 -12.73
CA THR A 167 2.17 -6.83 -12.53
C THR A 167 1.99 -6.24 -11.13
N GLN A 168 0.87 -6.50 -10.47
CA GLN A 168 0.61 -6.08 -9.09
C GLN A 168 1.46 -6.83 -8.05
N ALA A 169 2.14 -7.93 -8.43
CA ALA A 169 3.11 -8.59 -7.56
C ALA A 169 4.34 -7.72 -7.23
N THR A 170 4.54 -6.60 -7.93
CA THR A 170 5.57 -5.59 -7.59
C THR A 170 5.37 -5.02 -6.19
N ALA A 171 4.15 -4.68 -5.79
CA ALA A 171 3.88 -4.12 -4.45
C ALA A 171 4.27 -5.10 -3.32
N PRO A 172 3.83 -6.36 -3.32
CA PRO A 172 4.32 -7.38 -2.39
C PRO A 172 5.83 -7.59 -2.45
N TYR A 173 6.45 -7.55 -3.64
CA TYR A 173 7.91 -7.69 -3.75
C TYR A 173 8.64 -6.61 -2.95
N VAL A 174 8.24 -5.35 -3.11
CA VAL A 174 8.83 -4.21 -2.39
C VAL A 174 8.72 -4.44 -0.89
N VAL A 175 7.53 -4.74 -0.42
CA VAL A 175 7.20 -4.93 1.00
C VAL A 175 7.97 -6.11 1.60
N LEU A 176 8.00 -7.25 0.89
CA LEU A 176 8.72 -8.45 1.32
C LEU A 176 10.24 -8.25 1.31
N TYR A 177 10.78 -7.45 0.39
CA TYR A 177 12.22 -7.15 0.35
C TYR A 177 12.67 -6.50 1.67
N PHE A 178 11.94 -5.50 2.16
CA PHE A 178 12.26 -4.86 3.44
C PHE A 178 11.93 -5.75 4.64
N TYR A 179 10.89 -6.58 4.55
CA TYR A 179 10.55 -7.53 5.60
C TYR A 179 11.66 -8.59 5.80
N VAL A 180 12.16 -9.19 4.71
CA VAL A 180 13.25 -10.17 4.72
C VAL A 180 14.58 -9.50 5.08
N PHE A 181 14.87 -8.33 4.51
CA PHE A 181 16.10 -7.57 4.76
C PHE A 181 15.83 -6.32 5.60
N ARG A 182 15.41 -6.54 6.87
CA ARG A 182 15.16 -5.46 7.83
C ARG A 182 16.34 -4.50 7.94
N THR A 183 17.55 -5.06 8.00
CA THR A 183 18.80 -4.29 7.96
C THR A 183 19.34 -4.14 6.54
N PRO A 184 19.93 -2.97 6.20
CA PRO A 184 20.56 -2.77 4.89
C PRO A 184 21.67 -3.79 4.63
N VAL A 185 21.51 -4.57 3.56
CA VAL A 185 22.58 -5.43 3.04
C VAL A 185 23.56 -4.55 2.27
N LYS A 186 24.86 -4.67 2.58
CA LYS A 186 25.94 -3.96 1.86
C LYS A 186 26.15 -4.58 0.46
N GLY A 187 26.57 -3.76 -0.50
CA GLY A 187 26.87 -4.21 -1.87
C GLY A 187 25.64 -4.46 -2.75
N LEU A 188 25.90 -4.85 -3.99
CA LEU A 188 24.89 -5.16 -5.00
C LEU A 188 24.49 -6.64 -4.87
N ASN A 189 23.21 -6.91 -4.68
CA ASN A 189 22.66 -8.26 -4.48
C ASN A 189 21.61 -8.49 -5.57
N ARG A 190 21.41 -9.74 -6.01
CA ARG A 190 20.38 -10.13 -6.98
C ARG A 190 19.00 -9.52 -6.67
N TYR A 191 18.62 -9.46 -5.39
CA TYR A 191 17.33 -8.89 -4.99
C TYR A 191 17.23 -7.36 -5.18
N LYS A 192 18.36 -6.65 -5.14
CA LYS A 192 18.41 -5.22 -5.50
C LYS A 192 18.32 -5.05 -7.02
N ILE A 193 18.90 -5.97 -7.80
CA ILE A 193 18.76 -5.98 -9.27
C ILE A 193 17.29 -6.22 -9.62
N TYR A 194 16.65 -7.23 -9.05
CA TYR A 194 15.22 -7.50 -9.24
C TYR A 194 14.36 -6.28 -8.89
N PHE A 195 14.67 -5.61 -7.77
CA PHE A 195 13.99 -4.37 -7.39
C PHE A 195 14.14 -3.28 -8.45
N ALA A 196 15.36 -3.05 -8.96
CA ALA A 196 15.63 -2.06 -10.00
C ALA A 196 14.92 -2.41 -11.32
N VAL A 197 14.92 -3.68 -11.71
CA VAL A 197 14.20 -4.17 -12.89
C VAL A 197 12.70 -3.89 -12.76
N LEU A 198 12.08 -4.25 -11.63
CA LEU A 198 10.66 -3.96 -11.39
C LEU A 198 10.37 -2.44 -11.35
N ALA A 199 11.29 -1.64 -10.81
CA ALA A 199 11.15 -0.17 -10.81
C ALA A 199 11.12 0.38 -12.23
N VAL A 200 12.06 -0.05 -13.09
CA VAL A 200 12.11 0.35 -14.50
C VAL A 200 10.87 -0.13 -15.24
N LEU A 201 10.43 -1.38 -15.04
CA LEU A 201 9.21 -1.90 -15.67
C LEU A 201 7.95 -1.14 -15.21
N THR A 202 7.89 -0.73 -13.94
CA THR A 202 6.79 0.10 -13.42
C THR A 202 6.81 1.50 -14.02
N LEU A 203 7.99 2.09 -14.18
CA LEU A 203 8.19 3.38 -14.85
C LEU A 203 7.69 3.30 -16.30
N VAL A 204 8.18 2.32 -17.06
CA VAL A 204 7.76 2.04 -18.44
C VAL A 204 6.24 1.86 -18.52
N ARG A 205 5.65 1.07 -17.61
CA ARG A 205 4.19 0.88 -17.54
C ARG A 205 3.44 2.19 -17.30
N SER A 206 3.95 3.04 -16.42
CA SER A 206 3.32 4.32 -16.11
C SER A 206 3.40 5.31 -17.27
N PHE A 207 4.50 5.33 -18.04
CA PHE A 207 4.66 6.22 -19.18
C PHE A 207 3.91 5.72 -20.42
N ILE A 208 4.11 4.46 -20.81
CA ILE A 208 3.54 3.91 -22.04
C ILE A 208 2.03 3.72 -21.95
N PHE A 209 1.53 3.18 -20.83
CA PHE A 209 0.10 2.89 -20.65
C PHE A 209 -0.63 3.94 -19.82
N ALA A 210 0.00 5.09 -19.54
CA ALA A 210 -0.55 6.15 -18.69
C ALA A 210 -1.07 5.66 -17.31
N GLU A 211 -0.60 4.50 -16.82
CA GLU A 211 -1.06 3.90 -15.56
C GLU A 211 -0.33 4.48 -14.36
N ARG A 212 -0.57 5.77 -14.10
CA ARG A 212 0.12 6.56 -13.07
C ARG A 212 -0.01 6.00 -11.66
N LEU A 213 -1.13 5.32 -11.37
CA LEU A 213 -1.35 4.68 -10.08
C LEU A 213 -0.31 3.58 -9.80
N ALA A 214 0.23 2.92 -10.83
CA ALA A 214 1.23 1.86 -10.65
C ALA A 214 2.52 2.37 -9.97
N LEU A 215 2.92 3.61 -10.25
CA LEU A 215 4.05 4.24 -9.55
C LEU A 215 3.73 4.49 -8.08
N ILE A 216 2.53 4.96 -7.77
CA ILE A 216 2.09 5.20 -6.39
C ILE A 216 2.01 3.88 -5.62
N GLU A 217 1.47 2.84 -6.25
CA GLU A 217 1.39 1.46 -5.73
C GLU A 217 2.76 0.85 -5.40
N MET A 218 3.84 1.28 -6.07
CA MET A 218 5.21 0.88 -5.74
C MET A 218 5.90 1.81 -4.74
N MET A 219 5.78 3.13 -4.93
CA MET A 219 6.50 4.15 -4.16
C MET A 219 5.97 4.29 -2.74
N MET A 220 4.66 4.17 -2.54
CA MET A 220 4.06 4.36 -1.22
C MET A 220 4.42 3.21 -0.26
N PRO A 221 4.32 1.91 -0.63
CA PRO A 221 4.84 0.84 0.23
C PRO A 221 6.34 0.93 0.44
N LEU A 222 7.11 1.37 -0.56
CA LEU A 222 8.56 1.61 -0.45
C LEU A 222 8.85 2.66 0.63
N ALA A 223 8.19 3.81 0.56
CA ALA A 223 8.36 4.92 1.51
C ALA A 223 8.04 4.47 2.94
N LEU A 224 6.89 3.80 3.13
CA LEU A 224 6.49 3.25 4.42
C LEU A 224 7.54 2.28 4.98
N MET A 225 8.03 1.35 4.16
CA MET A 225 9.03 0.37 4.58
C MET A 225 10.38 0.99 4.91
N VAL A 226 10.83 1.99 4.14
CA VAL A 226 12.04 2.75 4.42
C VAL A 226 11.91 3.52 5.74
N VAL A 227 10.78 4.21 5.94
CA VAL A 227 10.47 4.94 7.17
C VAL A 227 10.53 4.00 8.38
N ARG A 228 9.91 2.82 8.28
CA ARG A 228 9.81 1.86 9.37
C ARG A 228 11.10 1.12 9.70
N PHE A 229 11.85 0.68 8.68
CA PHE A 229 13.00 -0.22 8.87
C PHE A 229 14.36 0.44 8.67
N ARG A 230 14.45 1.61 8.03
CA ARG A 230 15.73 2.25 7.67
C ARG A 230 15.99 3.60 8.32
N LEU A 231 14.96 4.44 8.49
CA LEU A 231 15.17 5.83 8.94
C LEU A 231 15.28 6.01 10.46
N GLY A 232 15.09 4.95 11.26
CA GLY A 232 15.58 4.85 12.65
C GLY A 232 15.32 6.05 13.56
N GLY A 233 14.16 6.71 13.47
CA GLY A 233 13.78 7.88 14.29
C GLY A 233 14.57 9.17 14.02
N ARG A 234 15.66 9.13 13.25
CA ARG A 234 16.56 10.27 12.98
C ARG A 234 15.83 11.47 12.37
N TYR A 235 14.83 11.19 11.53
CA TYR A 235 14.02 12.20 10.84
C TYR A 235 12.60 12.28 11.40
N SER A 236 12.38 11.86 12.65
CA SER A 236 11.05 11.76 13.26
C SER A 236 10.23 13.05 13.13
N ARG A 237 10.82 14.22 13.40
CA ARG A 237 10.09 15.50 13.31
C ARG A 237 9.64 15.83 11.88
N LEU A 238 10.50 15.58 10.88
CA LEU A 238 10.17 15.83 9.47
C LEU A 238 9.12 14.85 8.97
N LEU A 239 9.27 13.57 9.34
CA LEU A 239 8.37 12.49 8.94
C LEU A 239 6.98 12.61 9.58
N THR A 240 6.83 13.29 10.73
CA THR A 240 5.51 13.63 11.28
C THR A 240 4.66 14.45 10.31
N PHE A 241 5.29 15.27 9.47
CA PHE A 241 4.59 16.03 8.42
C PHE A 241 4.47 15.27 7.10
N GLY A 242 4.71 13.95 7.09
CA GLY A 242 4.77 13.09 5.90
C GLY A 242 3.69 13.37 4.84
N PRO A 243 2.39 13.31 5.16
CA PRO A 243 1.33 13.57 4.19
C PRO A 243 1.39 14.97 3.58
N TYR A 244 1.70 15.98 4.39
CA TYR A 244 1.84 17.36 3.91
C TYR A 244 3.10 17.56 3.07
N ALA A 245 4.21 16.92 3.44
CA ALA A 245 5.45 16.93 2.66
C ALA A 245 5.31 16.16 1.33
N ALA A 246 4.36 15.22 1.24
CA ALA A 246 4.04 14.52 0.00
C ALA A 246 3.26 15.41 -0.98
N ILE A 247 2.57 16.47 -0.54
CA ILE A 247 1.79 17.35 -1.43
C ILE A 247 2.69 18.04 -2.46
N PRO A 248 3.79 18.75 -2.10
CA PRO A 248 4.68 19.35 -3.10
C PRO A 248 5.30 18.33 -4.05
N LEU A 249 5.64 17.14 -3.55
CA LEU A 249 6.22 16.07 -4.37
C LEU A 249 5.19 15.54 -5.39
N LEU A 250 3.97 15.27 -4.93
CA LEU A 250 2.87 14.84 -5.78
C LEU A 250 2.54 15.90 -6.82
N PHE A 251 2.52 17.17 -6.41
CA PHE A 251 2.29 18.29 -7.31
C PHE A 251 3.40 18.44 -8.36
N GLY A 252 4.67 18.32 -7.97
CA GLY A 252 5.79 18.35 -8.91
C GLY A 252 5.78 17.18 -9.91
N LEU A 253 5.52 15.96 -9.44
CA LEU A 253 5.37 14.78 -10.31
C LEU A 253 4.15 14.90 -11.24
N PHE A 254 3.07 15.50 -10.74
CA PHE A 254 1.87 15.77 -11.51
C PHE A 254 2.14 16.77 -12.63
N ILE A 255 2.79 17.90 -12.33
CA ILE A 255 3.21 18.90 -13.32
C ILE A 255 4.09 18.25 -14.39
N ALA A 256 5.14 17.51 -13.99
CA ALA A 256 6.05 16.88 -14.93
C ALA A 256 5.31 15.92 -15.90
N ASN A 257 4.30 15.21 -15.43
CA ASN A 257 3.52 14.29 -16.25
C ASN A 257 2.46 14.99 -17.12
N GLU A 258 1.76 16.01 -16.62
CA GLU A 258 0.80 16.77 -17.41
C GLU A 258 1.49 17.65 -18.46
N TYR A 259 2.68 18.17 -18.15
CA TYR A 259 3.49 18.95 -19.08
C TYR A 259 3.69 18.21 -20.41
N ASN A 260 4.15 16.95 -20.32
CA ASN A 260 4.45 16.11 -21.49
C ASN A 260 3.21 15.60 -22.23
N ARG A 261 2.02 15.58 -21.60
CA ARG A 261 0.81 14.94 -22.18
C ARG A 261 -0.17 15.93 -22.78
N SER A 262 -0.44 17.02 -22.06
CA SER A 262 -1.61 17.86 -22.32
C SER A 262 -1.27 19.34 -22.36
N TRP A 263 -0.24 19.77 -21.63
CA TRP A 263 0.17 21.18 -21.61
C TRP A 263 0.67 21.65 -22.97
N GLU A 264 1.73 21.03 -23.50
CA GLU A 264 2.36 21.44 -24.76
C GLU A 264 1.41 21.26 -25.95
N ALA A 265 0.56 20.22 -25.91
CA ALA A 265 -0.32 19.87 -27.02
C ALA A 265 -1.64 20.66 -27.06
N TYR A 266 -2.18 21.12 -25.92
CA TYR A 266 -3.56 21.61 -25.86
C TYR A 266 -3.77 22.84 -24.96
N TYR A 267 -3.16 22.87 -23.77
CA TYR A 267 -3.49 23.87 -22.74
C TYR A 267 -2.58 25.11 -22.71
N VAL A 268 -1.49 25.12 -23.49
CA VAL A 268 -0.53 26.23 -23.52
C VAL A 268 -1.15 27.58 -23.90
N ASN A 269 -2.26 27.56 -24.65
CA ASN A 269 -2.97 28.75 -25.11
C ASN A 269 -4.23 29.07 -24.28
N ILE A 270 -4.55 28.26 -23.28
CA ILE A 270 -5.79 28.37 -22.47
C ILE A 270 -5.48 28.91 -21.07
N TYR A 271 -4.32 28.57 -20.52
CA TYR A 271 -3.90 28.97 -19.18
C TYR A 271 -2.67 29.87 -19.25
N ASP A 272 -2.66 30.92 -18.42
CA ASP A 272 -1.53 31.86 -18.34
C ASP A 272 -0.29 31.24 -17.69
N ASN A 273 -0.46 30.23 -16.84
CA ASN A 273 0.62 29.63 -16.06
C ASN A 273 0.41 28.12 -15.82
N LEU A 274 1.49 27.35 -15.98
CA LEU A 274 1.53 25.90 -15.73
C LEU A 274 1.15 25.54 -14.29
N PHE A 275 1.48 26.38 -13.32
CA PHE A 275 1.17 26.13 -11.91
C PHE A 275 -0.32 26.28 -11.62
N ASP A 276 -0.98 27.28 -12.19
CA ASP A 276 -2.41 27.53 -12.00
C ASP A 276 -3.21 26.41 -12.66
N PHE A 277 -2.84 26.04 -13.89
CA PHE A 277 -3.35 24.86 -14.58
C PHE A 277 -3.20 23.59 -13.72
N ALA A 278 -2.01 23.32 -13.21
CA ALA A 278 -1.76 22.10 -12.47
C ALA A 278 -2.54 22.03 -11.15
N LEU A 279 -2.71 23.17 -10.46
CA LEU A 279 -3.42 23.24 -9.18
C LEU A 279 -4.92 23.06 -9.39
N GLU A 280 -5.50 23.78 -10.35
CA GLU A 280 -6.91 23.62 -10.71
C GLU A 280 -7.19 22.17 -11.13
N ARG A 281 -6.34 21.61 -11.99
CA ARG A 281 -6.50 20.26 -12.52
C ARG A 281 -6.34 19.17 -11.46
N LEU A 282 -5.41 19.33 -10.52
CA LEU A 282 -5.28 18.40 -9.40
C LEU A 282 -6.54 18.41 -8.51
N GLY A 283 -7.11 19.59 -8.27
CA GLY A 283 -8.39 19.73 -7.57
C GLY A 283 -9.54 19.05 -8.32
N LEU A 284 -9.63 19.27 -9.63
CA LEU A 284 -10.62 18.66 -10.52
C LEU A 284 -10.59 17.13 -10.50
N TYR A 285 -9.42 16.49 -10.41
CA TYR A 285 -9.35 15.04 -10.31
C TYR A 285 -10.13 14.47 -9.12
N TYR A 286 -10.17 15.17 -7.99
CA TYR A 286 -10.89 14.72 -6.81
C TYR A 286 -12.34 15.21 -6.80
N SER A 287 -12.58 16.49 -7.10
CA SER A 287 -13.93 17.05 -7.10
C SER A 287 -14.81 16.44 -8.19
N THR A 288 -14.29 16.27 -9.40
CA THR A 288 -15.03 15.61 -10.49
C THR A 288 -15.28 14.14 -10.18
N SER A 289 -14.34 13.42 -9.55
CA SER A 289 -14.59 12.04 -9.12
C SER A 289 -15.75 11.95 -8.11
N LEU A 290 -15.81 12.84 -7.12
CA LEU A 290 -16.92 12.89 -6.16
C LEU A 290 -18.23 13.28 -6.84
N ASN A 291 -18.20 14.27 -7.74
CA ASN A 291 -19.37 14.72 -8.50
C ASN A 291 -19.92 13.63 -9.43
N ASN A 292 -19.05 12.89 -10.13
CA ASN A 292 -19.44 11.78 -10.98
C ASN A 292 -20.09 10.66 -10.15
N GLY A 293 -19.54 10.35 -8.98
CA GLY A 293 -20.15 9.37 -8.08
C GLY A 293 -21.54 9.79 -7.58
N ALA A 294 -21.72 11.05 -7.22
CA ALA A 294 -23.04 11.61 -6.91
C ALA A 294 -23.98 11.55 -8.12
N GLY A 295 -23.45 11.86 -9.31
CA GLY A 295 -24.15 11.79 -10.59
C GLY A 295 -24.67 10.39 -10.90
N ILE A 296 -23.82 9.36 -10.73
CA ILE A 296 -24.19 7.95 -10.87
C ILE A 296 -25.39 7.64 -9.97
N LEU A 297 -25.35 8.01 -8.70
CA LEU A 297 -26.47 7.77 -7.78
C LEU A 297 -27.73 8.57 -8.14
N SER A 298 -27.57 9.80 -8.63
CA SER A 298 -28.69 10.68 -8.99
C SER A 298 -29.41 10.24 -10.27
N VAL A 299 -28.66 9.71 -11.24
CA VAL A 299 -29.19 9.37 -12.58
C VAL A 299 -29.50 7.88 -12.68
N LEU A 300 -28.61 7.01 -12.21
CA LEU A 300 -28.78 5.55 -12.30
C LEU A 300 -29.50 4.98 -11.07
N GLY A 301 -29.60 5.75 -9.98
CA GLY A 301 -30.32 5.38 -8.78
C GLY A 301 -29.47 4.69 -7.71
N TRP A 302 -30.10 4.42 -6.57
CA TRP A 302 -29.50 3.73 -5.43
C TRP A 302 -29.86 2.24 -5.49
N ASP A 303 -28.92 1.35 -5.17
CA ASP A 303 -29.14 -0.11 -5.18
C ASP A 303 -29.65 -0.64 -6.54
N GLN A 304 -29.22 -0.01 -7.63
CA GLN A 304 -29.59 -0.38 -9.00
C GLN A 304 -28.43 -1.05 -9.76
N GLY A 305 -27.21 -0.94 -9.24
CA GLY A 305 -26.02 -1.53 -9.83
C GLY A 305 -25.82 -2.99 -9.46
N HIS A 306 -25.29 -3.77 -10.38
CA HIS A 306 -24.61 -5.03 -10.05
C HIS A 306 -23.32 -4.75 -9.27
N PRO A 307 -22.88 -5.67 -8.38
CA PRO A 307 -21.73 -5.45 -7.50
C PRO A 307 -20.37 -5.61 -8.20
N MET A 308 -20.17 -4.84 -9.25
CA MET A 308 -19.01 -4.83 -10.14
C MET A 308 -17.71 -4.42 -9.44
N PHE A 309 -17.71 -3.31 -8.72
CA PHE A 309 -16.59 -2.75 -7.96
C PHE A 309 -16.30 -3.59 -6.72
N THR A 310 -17.33 -4.04 -6.00
CA THR A 310 -17.18 -4.94 -4.84
C THR A 310 -16.56 -6.29 -5.22
N PHE A 311 -16.82 -6.79 -6.42
CA PHE A 311 -16.25 -8.03 -6.95
C PHE A 311 -15.35 -7.82 -8.18
N ASP A 312 -14.72 -6.64 -8.32
CA ASP A 312 -13.88 -6.31 -9.49
C ASP A 312 -12.72 -7.31 -9.66
N TRP A 313 -12.16 -7.78 -8.54
CA TRP A 313 -11.14 -8.83 -8.54
C TRP A 313 -11.63 -10.14 -9.19
N LEU A 314 -12.90 -10.50 -9.01
CA LEU A 314 -13.49 -11.73 -9.50
C LEU A 314 -13.81 -11.63 -10.99
N LEU A 315 -14.34 -10.47 -11.41
CA LEU A 315 -14.53 -10.11 -12.82
C LEU A 315 -13.20 -10.10 -13.59
N ARG A 316 -12.11 -9.68 -12.96
CA ARG A 316 -10.76 -9.70 -13.56
C ARG A 316 -10.06 -11.04 -13.43
N PHE A 317 -10.64 -12.01 -12.73
CA PHE A 317 -9.98 -13.31 -12.54
C PHE A 317 -9.97 -14.09 -13.86
N PRO A 318 -8.81 -14.64 -14.28
CA PRO A 318 -8.73 -15.37 -15.54
C PRO A 318 -9.67 -16.58 -15.51
N VAL A 319 -10.29 -16.88 -16.66
CA VAL A 319 -11.24 -18.00 -16.86
C VAL A 319 -12.60 -17.80 -16.18
N ILE A 320 -12.63 -17.46 -14.88
CA ILE A 320 -13.87 -17.37 -14.09
C ILE A 320 -14.59 -16.03 -14.28
N GLY A 321 -13.85 -14.94 -14.52
CA GLY A 321 -14.46 -13.61 -14.64
C GLY A 321 -15.50 -13.51 -15.74
N ALA A 322 -15.25 -14.15 -16.89
CA ALA A 322 -16.16 -14.13 -18.03
C ALA A 322 -17.51 -14.83 -17.76
N THR A 323 -17.53 -15.86 -16.91
CA THR A 323 -18.78 -16.58 -16.59
C THR A 323 -19.64 -15.82 -15.58
N LEU A 324 -19.01 -15.00 -14.74
CA LEU A 324 -19.69 -14.19 -13.72
C LEU A 324 -20.04 -12.78 -14.21
N GLN A 325 -19.47 -12.35 -15.34
CA GLN A 325 -19.71 -11.03 -15.92
C GLN A 325 -21.20 -10.68 -16.06
N PRO A 326 -22.10 -11.55 -16.57
CA PRO A 326 -23.52 -11.20 -16.71
C PRO A 326 -24.25 -10.90 -15.39
N TRP A 327 -23.70 -11.33 -14.25
CA TRP A 327 -24.31 -11.21 -12.94
C TRP A 327 -23.75 -10.04 -12.11
N LEU A 328 -22.50 -9.67 -12.40
CA LEU A 328 -21.72 -8.72 -11.60
C LEU A 328 -21.42 -7.43 -12.35
N ASP A 329 -21.44 -7.44 -13.68
CA ASP A 329 -20.99 -6.30 -14.48
C ASP A 329 -22.07 -5.22 -14.59
N SER A 330 -21.70 -3.98 -14.28
CA SER A 330 -22.51 -2.78 -14.53
C SER A 330 -21.80 -1.79 -15.44
N GLY A 331 -20.72 -2.23 -16.10
CA GLY A 331 -19.82 -1.41 -16.88
C GLY A 331 -20.55 -0.61 -17.95
N ASP A 332 -21.51 -1.19 -18.66
CA ASP A 332 -22.24 -0.49 -19.72
C ASP A 332 -23.06 0.69 -19.20
N SER A 333 -23.81 0.51 -18.11
CA SER A 333 -24.60 1.59 -17.49
C SER A 333 -23.72 2.73 -17.00
N ILE A 334 -22.60 2.39 -16.36
CA ILE A 334 -21.63 3.35 -15.84
C ILE A 334 -20.93 4.06 -16.99
N ASN A 335 -20.48 3.33 -18.02
CA ASN A 335 -19.83 3.89 -19.20
C ASN A 335 -20.78 4.80 -19.98
N LEU A 336 -22.06 4.47 -20.09
CA LEU A 336 -23.07 5.34 -20.70
C LEU A 336 -23.23 6.65 -19.91
N PHE A 337 -23.27 6.57 -18.57
CA PHE A 337 -23.30 7.77 -17.74
C PHE A 337 -22.00 8.59 -17.90
N LEU A 338 -20.86 7.94 -17.74
CA LEU A 338 -19.53 8.54 -17.78
C LEU A 338 -19.20 9.16 -19.16
N ASN A 339 -19.64 8.56 -20.26
CA ASN A 339 -19.41 9.11 -21.60
C ASN A 339 -20.47 10.14 -22.03
N GLY A 340 -21.68 10.06 -21.47
CA GLY A 340 -22.79 10.95 -21.85
C GLY A 340 -22.97 12.18 -20.94
N TYR A 341 -22.52 12.11 -19.69
CA TYR A 341 -22.87 13.05 -18.64
C TYR A 341 -21.69 13.55 -17.80
N ALA A 342 -20.57 12.82 -17.78
CA ALA A 342 -19.35 13.25 -17.08
C ALA A 342 -18.38 13.94 -18.03
N ASP A 343 -17.37 14.58 -17.45
CA ASP A 343 -16.27 15.15 -18.23
C ASP A 343 -15.42 14.01 -18.83
N PRO A 344 -15.25 13.94 -20.17
CA PRO A 344 -14.50 12.87 -20.81
C PRO A 344 -13.02 12.86 -20.41
N GLU A 345 -12.48 13.98 -19.92
CA GLU A 345 -11.11 14.09 -19.43
C GLU A 345 -10.94 13.60 -17.98
N PHE A 346 -12.00 13.70 -17.16
CA PHE A 346 -11.99 13.36 -15.73
C PHE A 346 -13.00 12.27 -15.39
N ASN A 347 -12.86 11.14 -16.06
CA ASN A 347 -13.91 10.13 -16.10
C ASN A 347 -13.75 9.01 -15.07
N ASN A 348 -13.86 9.35 -13.78
CA ASN A 348 -13.72 8.39 -12.68
C ASN A 348 -15.01 8.28 -11.86
N PRO A 349 -15.52 7.06 -11.57
CA PRO A 349 -16.80 6.86 -10.91
C PRO A 349 -16.86 7.18 -9.39
N SER A 350 -15.77 7.63 -8.76
CA SER A 350 -15.59 7.78 -7.30
C SER A 350 -15.18 6.49 -6.60
N GLY A 351 -14.43 6.62 -5.50
CA GLY A 351 -14.13 5.51 -4.59
C GLY A 351 -15.11 5.35 -3.43
N ILE A 352 -16.09 6.25 -3.28
CA ILE A 352 -17.08 6.21 -2.19
C ILE A 352 -18.46 5.85 -2.72
N PHE A 353 -19.00 6.65 -3.66
CA PHE A 353 -20.41 6.58 -4.05
C PHE A 353 -20.78 5.31 -4.83
N VAL A 354 -19.81 4.68 -5.49
CA VAL A 354 -20.04 3.43 -6.23
C VAL A 354 -20.58 2.31 -5.34
N HIS A 355 -20.18 2.24 -4.07
CA HIS A 355 -20.68 1.22 -3.15
C HIS A 355 -22.17 1.40 -2.83
N PHE A 356 -22.66 2.64 -2.87
CA PHE A 356 -24.08 2.94 -2.69
C PHE A 356 -24.88 2.71 -3.97
N TYR A 357 -24.24 2.76 -5.14
CA TYR A 357 -24.86 2.40 -6.40
C TYR A 357 -25.15 0.89 -6.44
N GLU A 358 -24.22 0.09 -5.95
CA GLU A 358 -24.30 -1.38 -5.93
C GLU A 358 -25.20 -1.94 -4.84
N TRP A 359 -25.20 -1.32 -3.66
CA TRP A 359 -25.80 -1.92 -2.45
C TRP A 359 -26.74 -0.97 -1.70
N GLY A 360 -26.97 0.23 -2.23
CA GLY A 360 -27.65 1.30 -1.49
C GLY A 360 -26.95 1.56 -0.16
N TRP A 361 -27.72 1.68 0.93
CA TRP A 361 -27.17 1.89 2.26
C TRP A 361 -26.32 0.72 2.80
N PHE A 362 -26.45 -0.49 2.23
CA PHE A 362 -25.55 -1.59 2.58
C PHE A 362 -24.11 -1.36 2.11
N GLY A 363 -23.83 -0.36 1.25
CA GLY A 363 -22.48 0.08 0.95
C GLY A 363 -21.68 0.54 2.17
N LEU A 364 -22.34 0.86 3.30
CA LEU A 364 -21.66 1.09 4.58
C LEU A 364 -21.01 -0.18 5.16
N LEU A 365 -21.43 -1.37 4.75
CA LEU A 365 -20.75 -2.63 5.09
C LEU A 365 -19.38 -2.71 4.41
N ASP A 366 -19.25 -2.23 3.17
CA ASP A 366 -17.95 -2.12 2.49
C ASP A 366 -17.02 -1.17 3.25
N ALA A 367 -17.56 -0.04 3.72
CA ALA A 367 -16.85 0.92 4.58
C ALA A 367 -16.37 0.26 5.89
N LEU A 368 -17.23 -0.56 6.51
CA LEU A 368 -16.92 -1.31 7.73
C LEU A 368 -15.80 -2.34 7.50
N VAL A 369 -15.90 -3.13 6.41
CA VAL A 369 -14.89 -4.13 6.04
C VAL A 369 -13.56 -3.46 5.72
N LEU A 370 -13.57 -2.36 4.97
CA LEU A 370 -12.40 -1.55 4.67
C LEU A 370 -11.73 -1.05 5.95
N GLY A 371 -12.49 -0.37 6.81
CA GLY A 371 -11.97 0.17 8.06
C GLY A 371 -11.38 -0.93 8.95
N TRP A 372 -12.09 -2.06 9.08
CA TRP A 372 -11.60 -3.22 9.83
C TRP A 372 -10.28 -3.77 9.26
N ALA A 373 -10.20 -4.01 7.94
CA ALA A 373 -9.03 -4.59 7.29
C ALA A 373 -7.80 -3.69 7.46
N VAL A 374 -7.96 -2.38 7.23
CA VAL A 374 -6.86 -1.42 7.35
C VAL A 374 -6.46 -1.23 8.83
N GLY A 375 -7.42 -1.15 9.76
CA GLY A 375 -7.12 -1.02 11.19
C GLY A 375 -6.38 -2.23 11.75
N ARG A 376 -6.80 -3.44 11.34
CA ARG A 376 -6.11 -4.68 11.72
C ARG A 376 -4.71 -4.77 11.11
N SER A 377 -4.55 -4.32 9.86
CA SER A 377 -3.23 -4.20 9.23
C SER A 377 -2.31 -3.26 10.00
N TYR A 378 -2.81 -2.11 10.46
CA TYR A 378 -2.03 -1.15 11.23
C TYR A 378 -1.58 -1.69 12.59
N ALA A 379 -2.42 -2.50 13.24
CA ALA A 379 -2.00 -3.20 14.45
C ALA A 379 -0.81 -4.14 14.18
N GLY A 380 -0.80 -4.84 13.03
CA GLY A 380 0.34 -5.62 12.57
C GLY A 380 1.57 -4.79 12.18
N TRP A 381 1.37 -3.65 11.51
CA TRP A 381 2.42 -2.69 11.16
C TRP A 381 3.24 -2.24 12.38
N ARG A 382 2.55 -1.90 13.47
CA ARG A 382 3.20 -1.51 14.72
C ARG A 382 4.06 -2.61 15.31
N SER A 383 3.63 -3.88 15.19
CA SER A 383 4.44 -5.01 15.62
C SER A 383 5.70 -5.22 14.76
N GLY A 384 5.71 -4.70 13.52
CA GLY A 384 6.81 -4.89 12.57
C GLY A 384 7.03 -6.34 12.13
N ASN A 385 6.04 -7.21 12.36
CA ASN A 385 6.17 -8.65 12.19
C ASN A 385 4.92 -9.26 11.55
N GLY A 386 5.13 -10.29 10.74
CA GLY A 386 4.07 -11.09 10.12
C GLY A 386 3.32 -10.43 8.96
N PHE A 387 2.30 -11.15 8.50
CA PHE A 387 1.47 -10.82 7.34
C PHE A 387 0.89 -9.40 7.40
N TRP A 388 0.29 -9.03 8.52
CA TRP A 388 -0.38 -7.74 8.68
C TRP A 388 0.56 -6.54 8.56
N CYS A 389 1.84 -6.69 8.91
CA CYS A 389 2.84 -5.66 8.66
C CYS A 389 3.05 -5.41 7.16
N CYS A 390 3.06 -6.48 6.37
CA CYS A 390 3.23 -6.36 4.92
C CYS A 390 1.97 -5.80 4.24
N VAL A 391 0.80 -6.30 4.65
CA VAL A 391 -0.50 -5.87 4.11
C VAL A 391 -0.76 -4.39 4.34
N HIS A 392 -0.38 -3.86 5.50
CA HIS A 392 -0.61 -2.44 5.80
C HIS A 392 0.05 -1.53 4.77
N ALA A 393 1.30 -1.81 4.41
CA ALA A 393 2.03 -1.00 3.45
C ALA A 393 1.39 -1.00 2.06
N VAL A 394 0.76 -2.12 1.66
CA VAL A 394 0.03 -2.24 0.40
C VAL A 394 -1.32 -1.52 0.48
N LEU A 395 -2.12 -1.82 1.51
CA LEU A 395 -3.47 -1.27 1.65
C LEU A 395 -3.49 0.24 1.91
N PHE A 396 -2.38 0.82 2.38
CA PHE A 396 -2.28 2.25 2.64
C PHE A 396 -2.61 3.10 1.40
N VAL A 397 -2.26 2.62 0.20
CA VAL A 397 -2.63 3.27 -1.08
C VAL A 397 -4.13 3.38 -1.24
N SER A 398 -4.88 2.33 -0.86
CA SER A 398 -6.36 2.33 -0.94
C SER A 398 -6.97 3.40 -0.06
N VAL A 399 -6.37 3.67 1.11
CA VAL A 399 -6.85 4.69 2.04
C VAL A 399 -6.60 6.09 1.49
N MET A 400 -5.41 6.32 0.91
CA MET A 400 -5.06 7.62 0.33
C MET A 400 -5.90 7.96 -0.90
N GLU A 401 -6.29 6.97 -1.70
CA GLU A 401 -7.06 7.14 -2.93
C GLU A 401 -8.57 6.92 -2.75
N ILE A 402 -9.05 6.79 -1.50
CA ILE A 402 -10.44 6.39 -1.18
C ILE A 402 -11.51 7.30 -1.79
N MET A 403 -11.23 8.60 -1.92
CA MET A 403 -12.19 9.55 -2.52
C MET A 403 -12.27 9.41 -4.04
N ARG A 404 -11.21 8.91 -4.67
CA ARG A 404 -11.03 8.94 -6.11
C ARG A 404 -11.33 7.59 -6.75
N THR A 405 -10.82 6.49 -6.20
CA THR A 405 -10.87 5.17 -6.87
C THR A 405 -11.25 4.06 -5.89
N PRO A 406 -12.18 3.15 -6.26
CA PRO A 406 -12.62 2.04 -5.41
C PRO A 406 -11.58 0.90 -5.44
N ASN A 407 -10.40 1.18 -4.89
CA ASN A 407 -9.23 0.32 -5.08
C ASN A 407 -9.23 -0.94 -4.20
N LEU A 408 -9.94 -0.96 -3.06
CA LEU A 408 -9.81 -2.03 -2.07
C LEU A 408 -10.18 -3.41 -2.63
N PHE A 409 -11.36 -3.47 -3.25
CA PHE A 409 -11.90 -4.71 -3.84
C PHE A 409 -11.46 -4.90 -5.29
N SER A 410 -10.71 -3.94 -5.82
CA SER A 410 -10.14 -4.09 -7.15
C SER A 410 -9.08 -5.18 -7.17
N GLY A 411 -8.93 -5.83 -8.33
CA GLY A 411 -7.79 -6.69 -8.62
C GLY A 411 -6.44 -6.03 -8.33
N ARG A 412 -6.38 -4.69 -8.31
CA ARG A 412 -5.18 -3.91 -7.94
C ARG A 412 -4.69 -4.15 -6.51
N ASN A 413 -5.57 -4.27 -5.51
CA ASN A 413 -5.17 -4.57 -4.14
C ASN A 413 -5.45 -6.01 -3.72
N PHE A 414 -6.48 -6.64 -4.29
CA PHE A 414 -6.81 -8.01 -3.98
C PHE A 414 -5.65 -8.97 -4.32
N VAL A 415 -5.07 -8.85 -5.52
CA VAL A 415 -3.95 -9.70 -5.95
C VAL A 415 -2.74 -9.58 -5.01
N PRO A 416 -2.25 -8.36 -4.68
CA PRO A 416 -1.22 -8.19 -3.67
C PRO A 416 -1.52 -8.83 -2.31
N VAL A 417 -2.74 -8.64 -1.79
CA VAL A 417 -3.12 -9.16 -0.47
C VAL A 417 -3.17 -10.69 -0.49
N VAL A 418 -3.80 -11.29 -1.50
CA VAL A 418 -3.85 -12.75 -1.68
C VAL A 418 -2.45 -13.33 -1.85
N LEU A 419 -1.57 -12.67 -2.62
CA LEU A 419 -0.19 -13.12 -2.77
C LEU A 419 0.56 -13.09 -1.42
N LEU A 420 0.34 -12.08 -0.59
CA LEU A 420 0.89 -12.04 0.76
C LEU A 420 0.31 -13.17 1.63
N ILE A 421 -0.99 -13.46 1.55
CA ILE A 421 -1.61 -14.59 2.28
C ILE A 421 -0.92 -15.90 1.87
N ALA A 422 -0.83 -16.17 0.57
CA ALA A 422 -0.16 -17.31 -0.02
C ALA A 422 1.29 -17.45 0.49
N VAL A 423 2.06 -16.37 0.41
CA VAL A 423 3.46 -16.33 0.85
C VAL A 423 3.59 -16.66 2.33
N PHE A 424 2.80 -16.01 3.19
CA PHE A 424 2.86 -16.26 4.63
C PHE A 424 2.27 -17.62 5.03
N HIS A 425 1.35 -18.19 4.25
CA HIS A 425 0.81 -19.51 4.51
C HIS A 425 1.81 -20.62 4.16
N TRP A 426 2.49 -20.52 3.00
CA TRP A 426 3.37 -21.59 2.51
C TRP A 426 4.84 -21.44 2.90
N PHE A 427 5.33 -20.22 3.16
CA PHE A 427 6.76 -19.97 3.39
C PHE A 427 7.10 -19.47 4.80
N ALA A 428 6.10 -19.14 5.63
CA ALA A 428 6.36 -18.71 6.99
C ALA A 428 6.90 -19.86 7.82
N LYS A 429 8.04 -19.64 8.46
CA LYS A 429 8.52 -20.48 9.54
C LYS A 429 8.40 -19.69 10.83
N MET A 430 7.72 -20.26 11.82
CA MET A 430 7.77 -19.71 13.16
C MET A 430 9.21 -19.82 13.64
N ARG A 431 9.79 -18.70 14.04
CA ARG A 431 11.04 -18.71 14.78
C ARG A 431 10.74 -19.28 16.15
N ALA A 432 10.73 -20.61 16.24
CA ALA A 432 10.67 -21.28 17.53
C ALA A 432 11.78 -20.68 18.39
N ARG A 433 11.48 -20.45 19.68
CA ARG A 433 12.44 -19.99 20.70
C ARG A 433 13.52 -21.06 20.96
N ILE A 434 14.17 -21.54 19.91
CA ILE A 434 15.18 -22.61 19.87
C ILE A 434 16.40 -22.21 20.72
N ALA A 435 16.63 -20.91 20.94
CA ALA A 435 17.71 -20.44 21.82
C ALA A 435 17.39 -20.51 23.33
N LEU A 436 16.11 -20.51 23.75
CA LEU A 436 15.74 -20.45 25.18
C LEU A 436 15.65 -21.84 25.82
N GLN A 437 15.30 -22.89 25.06
CA GLN A 437 15.32 -24.27 25.58
C GLN A 437 16.67 -24.98 25.40
N ALA A 438 17.49 -24.60 24.40
CA ALA A 438 18.84 -25.16 24.24
C ALA A 438 19.80 -24.77 25.38
N ARG A 439 19.63 -23.58 25.98
CA ARG A 439 20.37 -23.18 27.20
C ARG A 439 19.82 -23.76 28.49
N GLY A 440 18.52 -24.04 28.56
CA GLY A 440 17.92 -24.72 29.72
C GLY A 440 18.41 -26.16 29.88
N ARG A 441 18.64 -26.88 28.77
CA ARG A 441 19.17 -28.26 28.80
C ARG A 441 20.68 -28.34 29.05
N HIS A 442 21.48 -27.37 28.60
CA HIS A 442 22.92 -27.36 28.92
C HIS A 442 23.24 -26.91 30.35
N SER A 443 22.35 -26.14 31.01
CA SER A 443 22.54 -25.75 32.41
C SER A 443 22.14 -26.83 33.42
N MET A 444 21.28 -27.79 33.06
CA MET A 444 20.97 -28.93 33.94
C MET A 444 21.91 -30.13 33.73
N ALA A 445 22.57 -30.25 32.58
CA ALA A 445 23.49 -31.37 32.29
C ALA A 445 24.91 -31.21 32.89
N HIS A 446 25.22 -30.09 33.54
CA HIS A 446 26.53 -29.86 34.18
C HIS A 446 26.44 -29.57 35.70
N GLY A 447 25.27 -29.72 36.30
CA GLY A 447 25.04 -29.39 37.71
C GLY A 447 25.01 -30.55 38.71
N ASN A 448 25.23 -31.82 38.31
CA ASN A 448 24.91 -32.94 39.20
C ASN A 448 25.91 -34.10 39.28
N ARG A 449 27.22 -33.84 39.11
CA ARG A 449 28.28 -34.81 39.48
C ARG A 449 29.54 -34.08 39.93
N THR A 450 29.59 -33.66 41.20
CA THR A 450 30.79 -33.59 42.06
C THR A 450 30.42 -32.87 43.36
N ALA A 451 29.80 -33.58 44.30
CA ALA A 451 29.84 -33.28 45.74
C ALA A 451 29.12 -34.42 46.49
N ASP A 452 29.83 -35.53 46.71
CA ASP A 452 29.82 -36.14 48.04
C ASP A 452 31.01 -37.10 48.14
N VAL A 453 32.07 -36.58 48.76
CA VAL A 453 33.23 -37.32 49.24
C VAL A 453 33.35 -36.95 50.72
N ASP A 454 33.20 -37.99 51.54
CA ASP A 454 33.75 -38.20 52.87
C ASP A 454 33.36 -37.24 54.01
N SER A 455 32.50 -37.75 54.90
CA SER A 455 32.59 -37.48 56.33
C SER A 455 32.93 -38.77 57.08
N VAL A 456 34.15 -38.78 57.64
CA VAL A 456 34.77 -39.85 58.44
C VAL A 456 34.94 -39.29 59.86
N PHE A 457 34.42 -40.04 60.85
CA PHE A 457 34.76 -40.06 62.30
C PHE A 457 34.64 -38.77 63.15
N SER A 458 33.79 -38.82 64.20
CA SER A 458 34.20 -39.16 65.59
C SER A 458 33.21 -38.68 66.66
N ARG A 459 32.98 -39.58 67.64
CA ARG A 459 32.29 -39.47 68.95
C ARG A 459 30.78 -39.48 68.99
#